data_AF-A0A3B4WGN3-F1
#
_entry.id   AF-A0A3B4WGN3-F1
#
_cell.length_a   1.000
_cell.length_b   1.000
_cell.length_c   1.000
_cell.angle_alpha   90.00
_cell.angle_beta   90.00
_cell.angle_gamma   90.00
#
_symmetry.space_group_name_H-M   'P 1'
#
loop_
_entity.id
_entity.type
_entity.pdbx_description
1 polymer ?
#
loop_
_entity_poly.entity_id
_entity_poly.type
_entity_poly.pdbx_seq_one_letter_code
_entity_poly.pdbx_strand_id
1 'polypeptide(L)'
;RRSCEKVRGRPGVGAFIPQCDSDGRYRPLQCHGSTGHCWCVDSRGQERAGTRTPPGTAPRDCDRPGIRWFFHKTTGVSVTLLFYLVGLCLLRAS
;
A
#
# COMPACT_ATOMS: atom_id res chain seq x y z
N ARG A 1 -9.13 19.63 -1.46
CA ARG A 1 -8.46 18.32 -1.21
C ARG A 1 -8.07 18.29 0.26
N ARG A 2 -8.47 17.28 1.05
CA ARG A 2 -8.04 17.17 2.45
C ARG A 2 -6.62 16.63 2.48
N SER A 3 -5.63 17.51 2.48
CA SER A 3 -4.22 17.15 2.63
C SER A 3 -3.95 16.70 4.07
N CYS A 4 -2.92 15.89 4.28
CA CYS A 4 -2.42 15.61 5.63
C CYS A 4 -1.71 16.87 6.15
N GLU A 5 -2.38 17.60 7.03
CA GLU A 5 -1.85 18.80 7.65
C GLU A 5 -0.97 18.40 8.84
N LYS A 6 0.33 18.64 8.75
CA LYS A 6 1.22 18.46 9.89
C LYS A 6 0.88 19.52 10.93
N VAL A 7 0.53 19.11 12.15
CA VAL A 7 0.16 20.04 13.23
C VAL A 7 1.32 21.02 13.47
N ARG A 8 1.14 22.29 13.07
CA ARG A 8 2.10 23.37 13.28
C ARG A 8 1.88 23.97 14.68
N GLY A 9 2.37 23.28 15.71
CA GLY A 9 2.24 23.69 17.10
C GLY A 9 2.57 22.55 18.06
N ARG A 10 2.66 22.82 19.37
CA ARG A 10 2.72 21.75 20.37
C ARG A 10 1.31 21.14 20.47
N PRO A 11 1.11 19.90 20.01
CA PRO A 11 -0.14 19.20 20.30
C PRO A 11 -0.27 19.09 21.81
N GLY A 12 -1.50 19.19 22.33
CA GLY A 12 -1.77 18.93 23.73
C GLY A 12 -1.19 17.58 24.15
N VAL A 13 -0.69 17.48 25.38
CA VAL A 13 -0.16 16.22 25.91
C VAL A 13 -1.25 15.15 25.75
N GLY A 14 -0.96 14.10 24.99
CA GLY A 14 -1.89 13.02 24.69
C GLY A 14 -2.70 13.14 23.39
N ALA A 15 -2.60 14.27 22.67
CA ALA A 15 -3.30 14.44 21.41
C ALA A 15 -2.76 13.51 20.31
N PHE A 16 -3.66 13.06 19.44
CA PHE A 16 -3.29 12.30 18.24
C PHE A 16 -2.68 13.25 17.19
N ILE A 17 -1.49 12.90 16.71
CA ILE A 17 -0.79 13.64 15.65
C ILE A 17 -0.82 12.77 14.39
N PRO A 18 -1.49 13.20 13.31
CA PRO A 18 -1.47 12.45 12.07
C PRO A 18 -0.05 12.44 11.47
N GLN A 19 0.40 11.27 11.01
CA GLN A 19 1.69 11.14 10.33
C GLN A 19 1.47 11.31 8.82
N CYS A 20 2.25 12.20 8.21
CA CYS A 20 2.18 12.54 6.80
C CYS A 20 3.44 12.05 6.06
N ASP A 21 3.30 11.72 4.78
CA ASP A 21 4.44 11.44 3.88
C ASP A 21 5.07 12.75 3.35
N SER A 22 6.13 12.63 2.55
CA SER A 22 6.80 13.77 1.90
C SER A 22 5.92 14.50 0.89
N ASP A 23 4.91 13.81 0.36
CA ASP A 23 3.96 14.33 -0.63
C ASP A 23 2.75 15.01 0.03
N GLY A 24 2.71 15.10 1.36
CA GLY A 24 1.60 15.69 2.11
C GLY A 24 0.34 14.82 2.16
N ARG A 25 0.46 13.51 1.91
CA ARG A 25 -0.59 12.51 2.08
C ARG A 25 -0.50 11.85 3.45
N TYR A 26 -1.61 11.26 3.88
CA TYR A 26 -1.64 10.47 5.11
C TYR A 26 -0.79 9.20 4.93
N ARG A 27 0.08 8.91 5.89
CA ARG A 27 0.73 7.61 5.94
C ARG A 27 -0.33 6.55 6.18
N PRO A 28 -0.28 5.41 5.45
CA PRO A 28 -1.31 4.39 5.57
C PRO A 28 -1.29 3.71 6.93
N LEU A 29 -0.16 3.74 7.65
CA LEU A 29 -0.06 3.37 9.05
C LEU A 29 -0.04 4.65 9.92
N GLN A 30 -0.98 4.76 10.84
CA GLN A 30 -1.05 5.83 11.84
C GLN A 30 -0.91 5.25 13.24
N CYS A 31 -0.05 5.85 14.05
CA CYS A 31 0.15 5.45 15.44
C CYS A 31 -0.13 6.61 16.40
N HIS A 32 -0.89 6.34 17.46
CA HIS A 32 -1.14 7.27 18.55
C HIS A 32 -0.09 7.07 19.64
N GLY A 33 0.93 7.94 19.66
CA GLY A 33 2.03 7.83 20.62
C GLY A 33 1.61 7.84 22.09
N SER A 34 0.47 8.45 22.43
CA SER A 34 -0.02 8.51 23.81
C SER A 34 -0.64 7.22 24.32
N THR A 35 -1.31 6.46 23.45
CA THR A 35 -1.97 5.19 23.81
C THR A 35 -1.18 3.99 23.32
N GLY A 36 -0.19 4.21 22.45
CA GLY A 36 0.57 3.18 21.75
C GLY A 36 -0.26 2.35 20.76
N HIS A 37 -1.49 2.76 20.45
CA HIS A 37 -2.32 2.07 19.47
C HIS A 37 -1.93 2.51 18.06
N CYS A 38 -1.91 1.56 17.13
CA CYS A 38 -1.70 1.85 15.71
C CYS A 38 -2.90 1.33 14.89
N TRP A 39 -3.17 1.91 13.73
CA TRP A 39 -4.23 1.49 12.81
C TRP A 39 -3.87 1.87 11.37
N CYS A 40 -4.56 1.25 10.41
CA CYS A 40 -4.41 1.63 9.01
C CYS A 40 -5.44 2.71 8.64
N VAL A 41 -5.04 3.68 7.82
CA VAL A 41 -5.92 4.72 7.27
C VAL A 41 -5.97 4.70 5.75
N ASP A 42 -7.04 5.24 5.19
CA ASP A 42 -7.16 5.51 3.75
C ASP A 42 -6.44 6.82 3.34
N SER A 43 -6.46 7.14 2.05
CA SER A 43 -5.88 8.37 1.50
C SER A 43 -6.52 9.66 2.02
N ARG A 44 -7.67 9.56 2.71
CA ARG A 44 -8.37 10.68 3.36
C ARG A 44 -8.07 10.74 4.87
N GLY A 45 -7.22 9.84 5.39
CA GLY A 45 -6.89 9.74 6.81
C GLY A 45 -7.94 9.01 7.64
N GLN A 46 -8.88 8.30 7.01
CA GLN A 46 -9.96 7.62 7.69
C GLN A 46 -9.52 6.20 8.10
N GLU A 47 -9.72 5.86 9.38
CA GLU A 47 -9.40 4.54 9.90
C GLU A 47 -10.16 3.42 9.17
N ARG A 48 -9.42 2.36 8.82
CA ARG A 48 -9.99 1.12 8.30
C ARG A 48 -10.43 0.25 9.47
N ALA A 49 -11.71 -0.08 9.52
CA ALA A 49 -12.28 -0.94 10.55
C ALA A 49 -11.51 -2.27 10.68
N GLY A 50 -11.23 -2.68 11.92
CA GLY A 50 -10.52 -3.93 12.23
C GLY A 50 -8.99 -3.87 12.06
N THR A 51 -8.40 -2.72 11.77
CA THR A 51 -6.92 -2.58 11.62
C THR A 51 -6.22 -2.02 12.86
N ARG A 52 -6.98 -1.58 13.86
CA ARG A 52 -6.46 -1.06 15.12
C ARG A 52 -5.88 -2.20 15.96
N THR A 53 -4.65 -2.04 16.46
CA THR A 53 -4.10 -2.97 17.47
C THR A 53 -3.75 -2.27 18.76
N PRO A 54 -3.69 -3.06 19.84
CA PRO A 54 -3.09 -2.64 21.10
C PRO A 54 -1.61 -2.28 20.96
N PRO A 55 -1.07 -1.55 21.96
CA PRO A 55 0.35 -1.32 22.14
C PRO A 55 1.12 -2.63 22.30
N GLY A 56 2.36 -2.65 21.81
CA GLY A 56 3.23 -3.85 21.87
C GLY A 56 3.01 -4.86 20.75
N THR A 57 2.01 -4.66 19.89
CA THR A 57 1.85 -5.47 18.66
C THR A 57 2.62 -4.83 17.51
N ALA A 58 3.34 -5.64 16.73
CA ALA A 58 4.02 -5.18 15.53
C ALA A 58 3.05 -4.42 14.60
N PRO A 59 3.44 -3.25 14.06
CA PRO A 59 2.63 -2.54 13.10
C PRO A 59 2.33 -3.43 11.89
N ARG A 60 1.06 -3.53 11.49
CA ARG A 60 0.71 -4.24 10.26
C ARG A 60 1.19 -3.42 9.08
N ASP A 61 1.65 -4.12 8.07
CA ASP A 61 1.97 -3.54 6.78
C ASP A 61 0.68 -3.04 6.12
N CYS A 62 0.43 -1.73 6.25
CA CYS A 62 -0.71 -1.05 5.63
C CYS A 62 -0.40 -0.62 4.19
N ASP A 63 0.88 -0.72 3.77
CA ASP A 63 1.38 -0.39 2.44
C ASP A 63 1.33 -1.57 1.48
N ARG A 64 1.29 -2.81 2.00
CA ARG A 64 1.26 -4.01 1.17
C ARG A 64 0.08 -3.96 0.21
N PRO A 65 0.31 -3.70 -1.10
CA PRO A 65 -0.69 -3.96 -2.09
C PRO A 65 -0.86 -5.47 -2.02
N GLY A 66 -2.04 -5.95 -1.63
CA GLY A 66 -2.37 -7.38 -1.73
C GLY A 66 -1.90 -7.83 -3.10
N ILE A 67 -0.88 -8.70 -3.10
CA ILE A 67 0.05 -8.95 -4.20
C ILE A 67 -0.78 -8.97 -5.48
N ARG A 68 -0.85 -7.84 -6.18
CA ARG A 68 -1.45 -7.81 -7.51
C ARG A 68 -0.42 -8.53 -8.30
N TRP A 69 -0.64 -9.84 -8.43
CA TRP A 69 0.16 -10.78 -9.16
C TRP A 69 0.90 -10.02 -10.24
N PHE A 70 2.21 -9.92 -10.07
CA PHE A 70 3.18 -9.37 -11.01
C PHE A 70 3.19 -10.20 -12.33
N PHE A 71 2.06 -10.78 -12.72
CA PHE A 71 1.89 -11.67 -13.85
C PHE A 71 1.42 -10.97 -15.13
N HIS A 72 1.27 -9.64 -15.15
CA HIS A 72 0.69 -8.98 -16.34
C HIS A 72 1.47 -7.83 -16.97
N LYS A 73 2.68 -7.46 -16.54
CA LYS A 73 3.43 -6.40 -17.23
C LYS A 73 4.95 -6.47 -17.07
N THR A 74 5.64 -7.48 -17.65
CA THR A 74 7.04 -7.23 -18.08
C THR A 74 7.63 -8.16 -19.14
N THR A 75 6.97 -9.25 -19.55
CA THR A 75 7.35 -9.93 -20.80
C THR A 75 6.14 -9.96 -21.71
N GLY A 76 6.11 -9.05 -22.68
CA GLY A 76 5.09 -8.97 -23.72
C GLY A 76 5.13 -10.14 -24.72
N VAL A 77 5.38 -11.35 -24.23
CA VAL A 77 5.23 -12.58 -25.02
C VAL A 77 3.81 -13.04 -24.74
N SER A 78 2.87 -12.58 -25.56
CA SER A 78 1.52 -13.15 -25.55
C SER A 78 1.67 -14.67 -25.62
N VAL A 79 0.98 -15.43 -24.77
CA VAL A 79 1.00 -16.91 -24.82
C VAL A 79 0.66 -17.39 -26.24
N THR A 80 -0.13 -16.61 -26.98
CA THR A 80 -0.40 -16.77 -28.42
C THR A 80 0.87 -16.72 -29.29
N LEU A 81 1.83 -15.84 -29.00
CA LEU A 81 3.07 -15.71 -29.77
C LEU A 81 4.00 -16.93 -29.61
N LEU A 82 4.00 -17.56 -28.43
CA LEU A 82 4.71 -18.85 -28.23
C LEU A 82 4.10 -19.95 -29.09
N PHE A 83 2.76 -20.03 -29.19
CA PHE A 83 2.10 -21.00 -30.08
C PHE A 83 2.39 -20.74 -31.56
N TYR A 84 2.44 -19.47 -32.00
CA TYR A 84 2.82 -19.13 -33.37
C TYR A 84 4.28 -19.46 -33.70
N LEU A 85 5.22 -19.18 -32.79
CA LEU A 85 6.65 -19.46 -33.01
C LEU A 85 6.95 -20.97 -32.99
N VAL A 86 6.34 -21.73 -32.07
CA VAL A 86 6.48 -23.20 -32.03
C VAL A 86 5.74 -23.84 -33.21
N GLY A 87 4.58 -23.31 -33.61
CA GLY A 87 3.84 -23.76 -34.78
C GLY A 87 4.56 -23.51 -36.11
N LEU A 88 5.26 -22.39 -36.27
CA LEU A 88 6.06 -22.11 -37.48
C LEU A 88 7.22 -23.08 -37.67
N CYS A 89 7.81 -23.61 -36.58
CA CYS A 89 8.88 -24.61 -36.68
C CYS A 89 8.41 -25.94 -37.29
N LEU A 90 7.15 -26.33 -37.07
CA LEU A 90 6.61 -27.59 -37.61
C LEU A 90 6.25 -27.51 -39.11
N LEU A 91 5.95 -26.31 -39.64
CA LEU A 91 5.57 -26.15 -41.04
C LEU A 91 6.77 -26.05 -42.01
N ARG A 92 8.00 -25.95 -41.49
CA ARG A 92 9.22 -25.80 -42.31
C ARG A 92 10.07 -27.08 -42.39
N ALA A 93 9.56 -28.18 -41.82
CA ALA A 93 10.21 -29.48 -41.78
C ALA A 93 9.51 -30.54 -42.66
N SER A 94 8.58 -30.14 -43.54
CA SER A 94 7.93 -31.01 -44.52
C SER A 94 8.25 -30.61 -45.95
#